data_AF-A0A1B3PEI5-F1
#
_entry.id   AF-A0A1B3PEI5-F1
#
_cell.length_a   1.000
_cell.length_b   1.000
_cell.length_c   1.000
_cell.angle_alpha   90.00
_cell.angle_beta   90.00
_cell.angle_gamma   90.00
#
_symmetry.space_group_name_H-M   'P 1'
#
loop_
_entity.id
_entity.type
_entity.pdbx_description
1 polymer ?
#
loop_
_entity_poly.entity_id
_entity_poly.type
_entity_poly.pdbx_seq_one_letter_code
_entity_poly.pdbx_strand_id
1 'polypeptide(L)'
;KYELKQFHSHWGKCSTCGSEHVVDGKPYAAELHFVHWNSAKYSSFGDAAKMDDGLTVVGVFVEVGNEHPGLKKLTDLMSKTQYKGEEVAIPDGFDASTLFPSDQSRYWTYPGSLTTPPCYESVTWILFKDPIQVSEAQLDAFRSLHSHPRNTAPPNDELKGVIMDNFRPPLELNDRVVKASFR
;
A
#
# COMPACT_ATOMS: atom_id res chain seq x y z
N LYS A 1 20.52 2.39 7.86
CA LYS A 1 19.49 3.43 7.61
C LYS A 1 18.65 2.94 6.45
N TYR A 2 17.32 3.05 6.57
CA TYR A 2 16.39 2.75 5.49
C TYR A 2 15.78 4.05 4.99
N GLU A 3 15.79 4.27 3.69
CA GLU A 3 15.25 5.48 3.06
C GLU A 3 13.96 5.18 2.33
N LEU A 4 12.95 6.03 2.53
CA LEU A 4 11.68 5.92 1.82
C LEU A 4 11.91 6.14 0.32
N LYS A 5 11.53 5.16 -0.50
CA LYS A 5 11.61 5.25 -1.96
C LYS A 5 10.30 5.71 -2.58
N GLN A 6 9.19 5.15 -2.10
CA GLN A 6 7.83 5.40 -2.58
C GLN A 6 6.82 4.90 -1.55
N PHE A 7 5.56 5.29 -1.72
CA PHE A 7 4.44 4.54 -1.16
C PHE A 7 3.38 4.25 -2.24
N HIS A 8 2.59 3.22 -2.01
CA HIS A 8 1.48 2.80 -2.86
C HIS A 8 0.36 2.19 -2.02
N SER A 9 -0.73 1.79 -2.67
CA SER A 9 -1.95 1.33 -2.02
C SER A 9 -2.55 0.13 -2.73
N HIS A 10 -3.11 -0.78 -1.93
CA HIS A 10 -3.97 -1.86 -2.36
C HIS A 10 -5.39 -1.61 -1.83
N TRP A 11 -6.40 -1.88 -2.64
CA TRP A 11 -7.79 -1.69 -2.30
C TRP A 11 -8.65 -2.77 -2.95
N GLY A 12 -9.90 -2.84 -2.47
CA GLY A 12 -10.89 -3.79 -2.95
C GLY A 12 -12.17 -3.12 -3.37
N LYS A 13 -13.00 -3.90 -4.05
CA LYS A 13 -14.30 -3.45 -4.59
C LYS A 13 -15.32 -3.07 -3.52
N CYS A 14 -15.08 -3.45 -2.27
CA CYS A 14 -15.96 -3.19 -1.14
C CYS A 14 -15.21 -2.62 0.06
N SER A 15 -15.93 -1.98 0.98
CA SER A 15 -15.39 -1.26 2.14
C SER A 15 -14.83 -2.18 3.24
N THR A 16 -14.73 -3.49 2.96
CA THR A 16 -14.30 -4.51 3.92
C THR A 16 -13.42 -5.59 3.26
N CYS A 17 -12.90 -5.39 2.04
CA CYS A 17 -12.25 -6.48 1.30
C CYS A 17 -11.08 -6.05 0.37
N GLY A 18 -10.13 -5.25 0.85
CA GLY A 18 -9.07 -4.69 0.00
C GLY A 18 -7.65 -4.69 0.54
N SER A 19 -7.42 -5.03 1.81
CA SER A 19 -6.06 -5.18 2.34
C SER A 19 -5.41 -6.48 1.87
N GLU A 20 -4.07 -6.49 1.78
CA GLU A 20 -3.32 -7.71 1.47
C GLU A 20 -3.17 -8.57 2.74
N HIS A 21 -2.83 -7.92 3.86
CA HIS A 21 -2.80 -8.57 5.16
C HIS A 21 -4.20 -8.64 5.78
N VAL A 22 -4.42 -9.68 6.59
CA VAL A 22 -5.64 -9.89 7.36
C VAL A 22 -5.29 -10.09 8.83
N VAL A 23 -6.10 -9.53 9.72
CA VAL A 23 -5.93 -9.68 11.17
C VAL A 23 -7.06 -10.53 11.70
N ASP A 24 -6.75 -11.67 12.31
CA ASP A 24 -7.74 -12.64 12.80
C ASP A 24 -8.79 -13.04 11.75
N GLY A 25 -8.33 -13.22 10.51
CA GLY A 25 -9.17 -13.57 9.36
C GLY A 25 -10.02 -12.41 8.81
N LYS A 26 -9.84 -11.19 9.31
CA LYS A 26 -10.59 -10.01 8.87
C LYS A 26 -9.72 -9.11 7.98
N PRO A 27 -10.12 -8.89 6.72
CA PRO A 27 -9.54 -7.86 5.87
C PRO A 27 -10.03 -6.46 6.24
N TYR A 28 -9.26 -5.47 5.80
CA TYR A 28 -9.59 -4.04 5.83
C TYR A 28 -10.01 -3.55 4.44
N ALA A 29 -10.49 -2.32 4.33
CA ALA A 29 -10.98 -1.75 3.07
C ALA A 29 -9.85 -1.53 2.05
N ALA A 30 -8.66 -1.21 2.54
CA ALA A 30 -7.44 -0.99 1.77
C ALA A 30 -6.20 -1.14 2.69
N GLU A 31 -5.02 -1.13 2.08
CA GLU A 31 -3.73 -1.15 2.77
C GLU A 31 -2.71 -0.27 2.03
N LEU A 32 -2.03 0.61 2.76
CA LEU A 32 -0.95 1.43 2.23
C LEU A 32 0.41 0.81 2.54
N HIS A 33 1.31 0.82 1.56
CA HIS A 33 2.68 0.32 1.68
C HIS A 33 3.70 1.41 1.47
N PHE A 34 4.52 1.69 2.49
CA PHE A 34 5.63 2.63 2.44
C PHE A 34 6.92 1.84 2.32
N VAL A 35 7.51 1.86 1.13
CA VAL A 35 8.65 1.00 0.78
C VAL A 35 9.94 1.74 1.02
N HIS A 36 10.74 1.21 1.95
CA HIS A 36 12.05 1.71 2.29
C HIS A 36 13.12 0.71 1.87
N TRP A 37 14.32 1.20 1.58
CA TRP A 37 15.46 0.36 1.20
C TRP A 37 16.70 0.69 2.04
N ASN A 38 17.54 -0.31 2.29
CA ASN A 38 18.72 -0.21 3.15
C ASN A 38 19.88 0.54 2.46
N SER A 39 19.74 1.86 2.36
CA SER A 39 20.73 2.74 1.72
C SER A 39 22.06 2.83 2.46
N ALA A 40 22.12 2.37 3.71
CA ALA A 40 23.39 2.29 4.45
C ALA A 40 24.27 1.12 4.01
N LYS A 41 23.69 0.07 3.41
CA LYS A 41 24.39 -1.16 3.03
C LYS A 41 24.49 -1.32 1.51
N TYR A 42 23.50 -0.86 0.76
CA TYR A 42 23.41 -1.05 -0.68
C TYR A 42 23.52 0.26 -1.45
N SER A 43 24.06 0.18 -2.67
CA SER A 43 24.24 1.32 -3.58
C SER A 43 22.96 1.76 -4.28
N SER A 44 21.98 0.86 -4.40
CA SER A 44 20.73 1.16 -5.09
C SER A 44 19.56 0.36 -4.53
N PHE A 45 18.34 0.87 -4.76
CA PHE A 45 17.10 0.14 -4.47
C PHE A 45 17.05 -1.23 -5.16
N GLY A 46 17.50 -1.30 -6.42
CA GLY A 46 17.43 -2.53 -7.21
C GLY A 46 18.38 -3.62 -6.71
N ASP A 47 19.53 -3.23 -6.15
CA ASP A 47 20.46 -4.16 -5.50
C ASP A 47 19.90 -4.61 -4.16
N ALA A 48 19.42 -3.66 -3.35
CA ALA A 48 18.80 -3.95 -2.06
C ALA A 48 17.62 -4.91 -2.21
N ALA A 49 16.72 -4.69 -3.17
CA ALA A 49 15.51 -5.48 -3.36
C ALA A 49 15.73 -6.98 -3.60
N LYS A 50 16.96 -7.42 -3.90
CA LYS A 50 17.33 -8.82 -4.10
C LYS A 50 17.94 -9.48 -2.86
N MET A 51 18.13 -8.72 -1.79
CA MET A 51 18.84 -9.14 -0.58
C MET A 51 17.88 -9.26 0.60
N ASP A 52 18.12 -10.22 1.47
CA ASP A 52 17.28 -10.56 2.63
C ASP A 52 17.02 -9.39 3.60
N ASP A 53 18.01 -8.51 3.82
CA ASP A 53 17.88 -7.27 4.60
C ASP A 53 17.82 -6.01 3.72
N GLY A 54 17.28 -6.18 2.52
CA GLY A 54 17.22 -5.16 1.49
C GLY A 54 16.18 -4.09 1.75
N LEU A 55 14.96 -4.51 2.10
CA LEU A 55 13.78 -3.67 2.14
C LEU A 55 13.10 -3.71 3.51
N THR A 56 12.54 -2.58 3.91
CA THR A 56 11.56 -2.48 4.99
C THR A 56 10.28 -1.90 4.43
N VAL A 57 9.16 -2.61 4.57
CA VAL A 57 7.85 -2.10 4.15
C VAL A 57 6.99 -1.85 5.38
N VAL A 58 6.53 -0.61 5.52
CA VAL A 58 5.56 -0.23 6.54
C VAL A 58 4.17 -0.34 5.93
N GLY A 59 3.32 -1.18 6.52
CA GLY A 59 1.91 -1.34 6.17
C GLY A 59 1.00 -0.53 7.09
N VAL A 60 0.04 0.19 6.51
CA VAL A 60 -1.02 0.91 7.21
C VAL A 60 -2.36 0.39 6.73
N PHE A 61 -3.15 -0.17 7.63
CA PHE A 61 -4.53 -0.57 7.33
C PHE A 61 -5.45 0.64 7.15
N VAL A 62 -6.44 0.51 6.28
CA VAL A 62 -7.43 1.56 6.00
C VAL A 62 -8.83 1.01 6.22
N GLU A 63 -9.61 1.69 7.05
CA GLU A 63 -11.04 1.42 7.25
C GLU A 63 -11.90 2.60 6.82
N VAL A 64 -13.17 2.33 6.48
CA VAL A 64 -14.12 3.39 6.15
C VAL A 64 -14.64 4.04 7.43
N GLY A 65 -14.58 5.37 7.46
CA GLY A 65 -15.00 6.21 8.57
C GLY A 65 -15.00 7.68 8.16
N ASN A 66 -14.35 8.53 8.96
CA ASN A 66 -14.23 9.95 8.65
C ASN A 66 -13.28 10.22 7.47
N GLU A 67 -13.49 11.34 6.77
CA GLU A 67 -12.57 11.79 5.73
C GLU A 67 -11.17 12.03 6.29
N HIS A 68 -10.15 11.51 5.61
CA HIS A 68 -8.75 11.68 5.99
C HIS A 68 -8.13 12.91 5.33
N PRO A 69 -7.74 13.97 6.08
CA PRO A 69 -7.24 15.21 5.49
C PRO A 69 -5.95 15.02 4.67
N GLY A 70 -5.05 14.15 5.14
CA GLY A 70 -3.81 13.84 4.43
C GLY A 70 -4.08 13.12 3.10
N LEU A 71 -5.03 12.20 3.09
CA LEU A 71 -5.35 11.42 1.87
C LEU A 71 -6.13 12.27 0.87
N LYS A 72 -6.91 13.24 1.37
CA LYS A 72 -7.68 14.18 0.55
C LYS A 72 -6.79 14.90 -0.46
N LYS A 73 -5.59 15.30 -0.05
CA LYS A 73 -4.58 15.94 -0.93
C LYS A 73 -4.22 15.07 -2.14
N LEU A 74 -4.26 13.74 -1.99
CA LEU A 74 -4.00 12.79 -3.06
C LEU A 74 -5.26 12.51 -3.88
N THR A 75 -6.39 12.24 -3.22
CA THR A 75 -7.65 11.90 -3.91
C THR A 75 -8.20 13.06 -4.74
N ASP A 76 -7.97 14.31 -4.32
CA ASP A 76 -8.34 15.50 -5.11
C ASP A 76 -7.57 15.57 -6.45
N LEU A 77 -6.38 14.98 -6.52
CA LEU A 77 -5.53 14.93 -7.70
C LEU A 77 -5.79 13.71 -8.59
N MET A 78 -6.42 12.65 -8.07
CA MET A 78 -6.63 11.40 -8.82
C MET A 78 -7.46 11.57 -10.08
N SER A 79 -8.35 12.58 -10.13
CA SER A 79 -9.10 12.94 -11.34
C SER A 79 -8.19 13.28 -12.54
N LYS A 80 -6.93 13.68 -12.29
CA LYS A 80 -5.92 13.99 -13.31
C LYS A 80 -5.02 12.81 -13.66
N THR A 81 -5.08 11.72 -12.90
CA THR A 81 -4.25 10.53 -13.05
C THR A 81 -5.07 9.25 -13.02
N GLN A 82 -6.21 9.26 -13.71
CA GLN A 82 -7.15 8.13 -13.69
C GLN A 82 -6.64 6.96 -14.53
N TYR A 83 -5.80 7.20 -15.52
CA TYR A 83 -5.36 6.19 -16.48
C TYR A 83 -3.87 5.89 -16.33
N LYS A 84 -3.49 4.66 -16.69
CA LYS A 84 -2.09 4.20 -16.61
C LYS A 84 -1.15 5.14 -17.38
N GLY A 85 -0.08 5.53 -16.71
CA GLY A 85 0.98 6.39 -17.26
C GLY A 85 0.71 7.88 -17.11
N GLU A 86 -0.43 8.27 -16.56
CA GLU A 86 -0.67 9.66 -16.16
C GLU A 86 0.03 9.96 -14.83
N GLU A 87 0.65 11.13 -14.75
CA GLU A 87 1.35 11.63 -13.57
C GLU A 87 0.93 13.07 -13.30
N VAL A 88 0.89 13.45 -12.03
CA VAL A 88 0.61 14.82 -11.61
C VAL A 88 1.52 15.20 -10.46
N ALA A 89 2.09 16.41 -10.51
CA ALA A 89 2.86 16.95 -9.40
C ALA A 89 1.91 17.28 -8.24
N ILE A 90 2.29 16.87 -7.02
CA ILE A 90 1.59 17.29 -5.80
C ILE A 90 2.07 18.71 -5.45
N PRO A 91 1.18 19.72 -5.43
CA PRO A 91 1.57 21.07 -5.03
C PRO A 91 2.16 21.09 -3.63
N ASP A 92 3.22 21.89 -3.43
CA ASP A 92 3.89 22.11 -2.14
C ASP A 92 4.51 20.86 -1.47
N GLY A 93 4.55 19.73 -2.17
CA GLY A 93 5.07 18.46 -1.66
C GLY A 93 4.07 17.71 -0.79
N PHE A 94 4.48 16.51 -0.35
CA PHE A 94 3.64 15.62 0.45
C PHE A 94 4.43 14.97 1.58
N ASP A 95 3.98 15.18 2.81
CA ASP A 95 4.51 14.47 3.97
C ASP A 95 3.77 13.14 4.14
N ALA A 96 4.44 12.06 3.77
CA ALA A 96 3.95 10.69 3.85
C ALA A 96 3.59 10.26 5.29
N SER A 97 4.23 10.85 6.31
CA SER A 97 3.95 10.51 7.71
C SER A 97 2.55 10.93 8.15
N THR A 98 1.91 11.85 7.42
CA THR A 98 0.51 12.22 7.67
C THR A 98 -0.48 11.08 7.45
N LEU A 99 -0.07 10.02 6.74
CA LEU A 99 -0.86 8.81 6.49
C LEU A 99 -0.60 7.69 7.50
N PHE A 100 0.15 7.95 8.57
CA PHE A 100 0.36 6.99 9.64
C PHE A 100 -0.70 7.14 10.73
N PRO A 101 -1.03 6.06 11.45
CA PRO A 101 -1.88 6.16 12.63
C PRO A 101 -1.23 7.04 13.70
N SER A 102 -2.05 7.54 14.62
CA SER A 102 -1.58 8.37 15.74
C SER A 102 -0.63 7.62 16.68
N ASP A 103 -0.89 6.33 16.93
CA ASP A 103 0.00 5.44 17.68
C ASP A 103 0.80 4.54 16.76
N GLN A 104 2.06 4.90 16.56
CA GLN A 104 3.03 4.15 15.75
C GLN A 104 3.86 3.16 16.60
N SER A 105 3.65 3.13 17.92
CA SER A 105 4.42 2.26 18.82
C SER A 105 3.96 0.80 18.75
N ARG A 106 2.72 0.56 18.32
CA ARG A 106 2.09 -0.76 18.22
C ARG A 106 2.10 -1.25 16.79
N TYR A 107 2.88 -2.31 16.54
CA TYR A 107 2.99 -2.94 15.24
C TYR A 107 3.32 -4.43 15.38
N TRP A 108 3.05 -5.16 14.30
CA TRP A 108 3.60 -6.48 14.07
C TRP A 108 4.77 -6.43 13.11
N THR A 109 5.72 -7.36 13.21
CA THR A 109 6.83 -7.48 12.27
C THR A 109 7.18 -8.93 11.99
N TYR A 110 7.53 -9.21 10.73
CA TYR A 110 7.93 -10.52 10.27
C TYR A 110 8.75 -10.42 8.96
N PRO A 111 9.62 -11.41 8.65
CA PRO A 111 10.29 -11.49 7.35
C PRO A 111 9.32 -12.00 6.27
N GLY A 112 9.28 -11.34 5.12
CA GLY A 112 8.40 -11.68 4.02
C GLY A 112 8.95 -11.24 2.66
N SER A 113 8.03 -11.08 1.71
CA SER A 113 8.36 -10.74 0.33
C SER A 113 7.69 -9.45 -0.13
N LEU A 114 8.07 -8.98 -1.31
CA LEU A 114 7.21 -8.13 -2.12
C LEU A 114 5.92 -8.87 -2.45
N THR A 115 4.81 -8.13 -2.54
CA THR A 115 3.49 -8.67 -2.91
C THR A 115 3.20 -8.55 -4.41
N THR A 116 4.09 -7.89 -5.15
CA THR A 116 4.05 -7.77 -6.60
C THR A 116 5.30 -8.41 -7.23
N PRO A 117 5.21 -8.93 -8.48
CA PRO A 117 6.36 -9.50 -9.17
C PRO A 117 7.57 -8.55 -9.17
N PRO A 118 8.80 -9.06 -8.94
CA PRO A 118 9.19 -10.48 -8.92
C PRO A 118 9.04 -11.19 -7.55
N CYS A 119 8.33 -10.60 -6.58
CA CYS A 119 8.04 -11.23 -5.28
C CYS A 119 9.29 -11.63 -4.48
N TYR A 120 10.38 -10.84 -4.56
CA TYR A 120 11.60 -11.12 -3.79
C TYR A 120 11.34 -11.21 -2.28
N GLU A 121 11.91 -12.22 -1.64
CA GLU A 121 11.88 -12.44 -0.18
C GLU A 121 12.93 -11.56 0.54
N SER A 122 12.84 -10.26 0.31
CA SER A 122 13.80 -9.24 0.74
C SER A 122 13.21 -8.23 1.73
N VAL A 123 12.01 -8.50 2.24
CA VAL A 123 11.20 -7.52 2.98
C VAL A 123 11.13 -7.87 4.46
N THR A 124 11.56 -6.94 5.31
CA THR A 124 11.09 -6.87 6.70
C THR A 124 9.78 -6.09 6.73
N TRP A 125 8.68 -6.75 7.07
CA TRP A 125 7.38 -6.12 7.22
C TRP A 125 7.24 -5.46 8.58
N ILE A 126 6.63 -4.28 8.62
CA ILE A 126 6.18 -3.57 9.83
C ILE A 126 4.73 -3.17 9.59
N LEU A 127 3.78 -3.83 10.25
CA LEU A 127 2.35 -3.56 10.09
C LEU A 127 1.86 -2.80 11.31
N PHE A 128 1.48 -1.53 11.16
CA PHE A 128 0.90 -0.79 12.27
C PHE A 128 -0.42 -1.44 12.70
N LYS A 129 -0.62 -1.49 14.02
CA LYS A 129 -1.78 -2.16 14.61
C LYS A 129 -3.07 -1.38 14.39
N ASP A 130 -3.00 -0.06 14.45
CA ASP A 130 -4.17 0.80 14.31
C ASP A 130 -4.35 1.24 12.85
N PRO A 131 -5.57 1.16 12.30
CA PRO A 131 -5.86 1.65 10.96
C PRO A 131 -5.98 3.17 10.94
N ILE A 132 -5.88 3.75 9.75
CA ILE A 132 -6.40 5.10 9.48
C ILE A 132 -7.83 5.00 8.94
N GLN A 133 -8.63 6.04 9.18
CA GLN A 133 -9.99 6.14 8.64
C GLN A 133 -9.98 6.99 7.38
N VAL A 134 -10.77 6.59 6.38
CA VAL A 134 -11.03 7.35 5.14
C VAL A 134 -12.52 7.39 4.85
N SER A 135 -13.00 8.41 4.13
CA SER A 135 -14.40 8.41 3.71
C SER A 135 -14.63 7.43 2.54
N GLU A 136 -15.87 6.97 2.37
CA GLU A 136 -16.24 6.13 1.22
C GLU A 136 -15.91 6.83 -0.11
N ALA A 137 -16.15 8.15 -0.19
CA ALA A 137 -15.82 8.94 -1.37
C ALA A 137 -14.30 8.97 -1.68
N GLN A 138 -13.45 8.97 -0.66
CA GLN A 138 -12.00 8.85 -0.85
C GLN A 138 -11.62 7.48 -1.39
N LEU A 139 -12.27 6.42 -0.90
CA LEU A 139 -12.03 5.05 -1.38
C LEU A 139 -12.54 4.86 -2.82
N ASP A 140 -13.68 5.47 -3.16
CA ASP A 140 -14.24 5.45 -4.51
C ASP A 140 -13.35 6.17 -5.53
N ALA A 141 -12.56 7.16 -5.10
CA ALA A 141 -11.55 7.78 -5.96
C ALA A 141 -10.52 6.75 -6.46
N PHE A 142 -10.08 5.81 -5.60
CA PHE A 142 -9.20 4.71 -6.00
C PHE A 142 -9.91 3.73 -6.94
N ARG A 143 -11.19 3.40 -6.67
CA ARG A 143 -12.01 2.52 -7.50
C ARG A 143 -12.39 3.13 -8.86
N SER A 144 -12.00 4.38 -9.12
CA SER A 144 -12.15 5.04 -10.43
C SER A 144 -10.89 4.94 -11.31
N LEU A 145 -9.81 4.34 -10.81
CA LEU A 145 -8.54 4.22 -11.55
C LEU A 145 -8.60 3.09 -12.59
N HIS A 146 -7.88 3.28 -13.69
CA HIS A 146 -7.83 2.36 -14.84
C HIS A 146 -6.41 1.80 -15.06
N SER A 147 -6.35 0.51 -15.39
CA SER A 147 -5.11 -0.24 -15.66
C SER A 147 -4.54 -0.04 -17.07
N HIS A 148 -5.15 0.80 -17.89
CA HIS A 148 -4.75 1.07 -19.27
C HIS A 148 -4.60 2.58 -19.54
N PRO A 149 -3.83 2.99 -20.58
CA PRO A 149 -3.73 4.39 -20.96
C PRO A 149 -5.06 4.95 -21.49
N ARG A 150 -5.29 6.26 -21.34
CA ARG A 150 -6.56 6.93 -21.68
C ARG A 150 -7.00 6.75 -23.13
N ASN A 151 -6.05 6.81 -24.06
CA ASN A 151 -6.32 6.82 -25.50
C ASN A 151 -6.09 5.45 -26.15
N THR A 152 -6.26 4.36 -25.41
CA THR A 152 -6.21 2.99 -25.93
C THR A 152 -7.57 2.33 -25.81
N ALA A 153 -7.83 1.33 -26.65
CA ALA A 153 -8.99 0.46 -26.45
C ALA A 153 -8.93 -0.14 -25.03
N PRO A 154 -10.03 -0.10 -24.26
CA PRO A 154 -10.03 -0.69 -22.93
C PRO A 154 -9.83 -2.21 -23.03
N PRO A 155 -9.26 -2.84 -22.00
CA PRO A 155 -9.19 -4.29 -21.90
C PRO A 155 -10.56 -4.94 -22.12
N ASN A 156 -10.57 -6.11 -22.77
CA ASN A 156 -11.78 -6.90 -22.95
C ASN A 156 -12.09 -7.76 -21.72
N ASP A 157 -12.20 -7.10 -20.56
CA ASP A 157 -12.68 -7.69 -19.32
C ASP A 157 -14.05 -7.06 -18.92
N GLU A 158 -14.63 -7.58 -17.85
CA GLU A 158 -15.92 -7.14 -17.32
C GLU A 158 -15.89 -5.70 -16.78
N LEU A 159 -14.72 -5.26 -16.30
CA LEU A 159 -14.51 -3.96 -15.67
C LEU A 159 -13.97 -2.90 -16.64
N LYS A 160 -13.73 -3.25 -17.91
CA LYS A 160 -13.07 -2.39 -18.91
C LYS A 160 -11.77 -1.78 -18.38
N GLY A 161 -11.04 -2.59 -17.61
CA GLY A 161 -9.77 -2.20 -16.99
C GLY A 161 -9.87 -1.30 -15.76
N VAL A 162 -11.06 -1.02 -15.22
CA VAL A 162 -11.22 -0.37 -13.90
C VAL A 162 -10.60 -1.26 -12.83
N ILE A 163 -9.79 -0.66 -11.95
CA ILE A 163 -9.07 -1.35 -10.89
C ILE A 163 -9.97 -1.42 -9.65
N MET A 164 -10.69 -2.53 -9.52
CA MET A 164 -11.56 -2.76 -8.36
C MET A 164 -10.87 -3.56 -7.26
N ASP A 165 -10.01 -4.52 -7.62
CA ASP A 165 -9.25 -5.34 -6.69
C ASP A 165 -7.78 -5.41 -7.17
N ASN A 166 -6.83 -4.97 -6.34
CA ASN A 166 -5.40 -5.02 -6.67
C ASN A 166 -4.52 -5.54 -5.52
N PHE A 167 -5.04 -6.43 -4.70
CA PHE A 167 -4.34 -7.09 -3.61
C PHE A 167 -4.03 -8.56 -3.93
N ARG A 168 -2.92 -9.07 -3.38
CA ARG A 168 -2.55 -10.49 -3.35
C ARG A 168 -3.24 -11.15 -2.15
N PRO A 169 -3.76 -12.39 -2.28
CA PRO A 169 -4.31 -13.11 -1.14
C PRO A 169 -3.24 -13.43 -0.09
N PRO A 170 -3.64 -13.61 1.19
CA PRO A 170 -2.76 -14.13 2.22
C PRO A 170 -2.11 -15.45 1.80
N LEU A 171 -0.84 -15.62 2.17
CA LEU A 171 -0.08 -16.85 1.94
C LEU A 171 0.20 -17.57 3.26
N GLU A 172 0.56 -18.85 3.14
CA GLU A 172 0.96 -19.69 4.26
C GLU A 172 2.05 -19.03 5.12
N LEU A 173 1.86 -19.04 6.43
CA LEU A 173 2.85 -18.50 7.37
C LEU A 173 4.16 -19.30 7.33
N ASN A 174 4.08 -20.60 7.04
CA ASN A 174 5.18 -21.56 7.17
C ASN A 174 5.77 -21.47 8.60
N ASP A 175 7.10 -21.56 8.72
CA ASP A 175 7.80 -21.54 10.01
C ASP A 175 8.10 -20.11 10.53
N ARG A 176 7.52 -19.08 9.91
CA ARG A 176 7.78 -17.69 10.29
C ARG A 176 7.10 -17.34 11.60
N VAL A 177 7.79 -16.54 12.41
CA VAL A 177 7.26 -15.99 13.66
C VAL A 177 6.89 -14.53 13.45
N VAL A 178 5.62 -14.20 13.71
CA VAL A 178 5.14 -12.82 13.78
C VAL A 178 5.42 -12.29 15.19
N LYS A 179 6.19 -11.20 15.29
CA LYS A 179 6.47 -10.51 16.55
C LYS A 179 5.54 -9.32 16.71
N ALA A 180 5.15 -8.99 17.94
CA ALA A 180 4.41 -7.78 18.26
C ALA A 180 5.26 -6.86 19.14
N SER A 181 5.15 -5.54 18.94
CA SER A 181 5.80 -4.53 19.80
C SER A 181 4.99 -4.20 21.06
N PHE A 182 3.83 -4.83 21.23
CA PHE A 182 2.88 -4.58 22.31
C PHE A 182 2.48 -5.91 22.99
N ARG A 183 1.80 -5.80 24.13
CA ARG A 183 1.26 -6.93 24.91
C ARG A 183 -0.24 -7.02 24.78
#